data_AF-A0A952MAJ2-F1
#
_entry.id   AF-A0A952MAJ2-F1
#
_cell.length_a   1.000
_cell.length_b   1.000
_cell.length_c   1.000
_cell.angle_alpha   90.00
_cell.angle_beta   90.00
_cell.angle_gamma   90.00
#
_symmetry.space_group_name_H-M   'P 1'
#
loop_
_entity.id
_entity.type
_entity.pdbx_description
1 polymer ?
#
loop_
_entity_poly.entity_id
_entity_poly.type
_entity_poly.pdbx_seq_one_letter_code
_entity_poly.pdbx_strand_id
1 'polypeptide(L)'
;MGNSTTGIERIYTSNAVAPTIDSVYLNQWNPAKYLNVWSVSDTYLIPYQFEFMPLLPVEADSIPERDGVVILSKKLGSIGIAKSMTSRTLTHYIGHYLNLVHLWGNKIFIDGTCGDDGVNDTPITKGFNYICPLYDSASVSSCTPGVVENVQNFMEYSYCSRMFAHGQVQRMKDCLQSSVANRNQLALFKVTSIKNTANDVALWVAPNPFKDKVHASGLQEGIYSAEVFNVVGQKL
;
A
#
# COMPACT_ATOMS: atom_id res chain seq x y z
N MET A 1 -6.37 1.24 23.61
CA MET A 1 -7.67 1.66 24.16
C MET A 1 -8.69 1.51 23.05
N GLY A 2 -9.80 0.81 23.30
CA GLY A 2 -10.84 0.46 22.30
C GLY A 2 -11.93 1.52 22.16
N ASN A 3 -11.54 2.81 22.16
CA ASN A 3 -12.48 3.90 21.95
C ASN A 3 -12.91 3.94 20.47
N SER A 4 -14.09 4.49 20.20
CA SER A 4 -14.54 4.72 18.83
C SER A 4 -13.58 5.65 18.08
N THR A 5 -13.35 5.39 16.80
CA THR A 5 -12.46 6.16 15.93
C THR A 5 -12.98 6.16 14.48
N THR A 6 -12.66 7.23 13.75
CA THR A 6 -12.89 7.34 12.29
C THR A 6 -11.84 6.58 11.48
N GLY A 7 -10.75 6.12 12.12
CA GLY A 7 -9.56 5.63 11.41
C GLY A 7 -8.65 6.75 10.90
N ILE A 8 -8.95 8.02 11.22
CA ILE A 8 -8.21 9.19 10.73
C ILE A 8 -7.88 10.11 11.91
N GLU A 9 -6.59 10.37 12.09
CA GLU A 9 -6.09 11.37 13.02
C GLU A 9 -5.52 12.57 12.24
N ARG A 10 -5.76 13.78 12.75
CA ARG A 10 -5.24 15.03 12.19
C ARG A 10 -4.37 15.70 13.23
N ILE A 11 -3.06 15.59 13.07
CA ILE A 11 -2.07 16.10 14.04
C ILE A 11 -1.40 17.32 13.44
N TYR A 12 -1.56 18.48 14.08
CA TYR A 12 -0.88 19.70 13.67
C TYR A 12 0.57 19.69 14.19
N THR A 13 1.54 19.84 13.28
CA THR A 13 2.97 19.86 13.62
C THR A 13 3.78 20.59 12.55
N SER A 14 4.86 21.27 12.95
CA SER A 14 5.85 21.83 12.03
C SER A 14 6.61 20.75 11.26
N ASN A 15 6.67 19.52 11.80
CA ASN A 15 7.35 18.38 11.18
C ASN A 15 6.66 17.90 9.90
N ALA A 16 5.38 18.21 9.71
CA ALA A 16 4.65 17.88 8.48
C ALA A 16 5.10 18.74 7.28
N VAL A 17 5.85 19.82 7.54
CA VAL A 17 6.37 20.76 6.55
C VAL A 17 7.88 20.53 6.32
N ALA A 18 8.67 20.22 7.33
CA ALA A 18 10.10 19.91 7.16
C ALA A 18 10.44 18.62 7.93
N PRO A 19 9.97 17.46 7.46
CA PRO A 19 10.16 16.21 8.18
C PRO A 19 11.63 15.78 8.18
N THR A 20 12.11 15.34 9.33
CA THR A 20 13.23 14.40 9.40
C THR A 20 12.66 12.98 9.31
N ILE A 21 13.52 12.00 9.06
CA ILE A 21 13.06 10.61 8.91
C ILE A 21 12.23 10.13 10.10
N ASP A 22 12.59 10.50 11.33
CA ASP A 22 11.88 10.04 12.53
C ASP A 22 10.70 10.93 12.93
N SER A 23 10.65 12.18 12.47
CA SER A 23 9.66 13.14 12.97
C SER A 23 8.26 12.98 12.37
N VAL A 24 8.11 12.08 11.40
CA VAL A 24 6.84 11.76 10.70
C VAL A 24 6.02 10.68 11.38
N TYR A 25 6.65 9.80 12.16
CA TYR A 25 5.99 8.63 12.78
C TYR A 25 5.27 9.01 14.08
N LEU A 26 4.30 9.91 13.94
CA LEU A 26 3.52 10.42 15.07
C LEU A 26 2.35 9.50 15.39
N ASN A 27 2.15 9.25 16.69
CA ASN A 27 1.02 8.51 17.24
C ASN A 27 0.74 7.18 16.51
N GLN A 28 1.78 6.37 16.28
CA GLN A 28 1.63 5.07 15.63
C GLN A 28 0.65 4.19 16.40
N TRP A 29 -0.39 3.71 15.72
CA TRP A 29 -1.26 2.68 16.27
C TRP A 29 -0.55 1.34 16.22
N ASN A 30 -0.87 0.43 17.14
CA ASN A 30 -0.17 -0.85 17.25
C ASN A 30 -0.03 -1.55 15.86
N PRO A 31 1.20 -1.70 15.32
CA PRO A 31 1.43 -2.19 13.97
C PRO A 31 1.07 -3.66 13.78
N ALA A 32 0.92 -4.43 14.87
CA ALA A 32 0.37 -5.78 14.82
C ALA A 32 -1.16 -5.80 14.55
N LYS A 33 -1.82 -4.64 14.60
CA LYS A 33 -3.29 -4.52 14.45
C LYS A 33 -3.72 -3.59 13.32
N TYR A 34 -2.87 -2.64 12.94
CA TYR A 34 -3.21 -1.61 11.98
C TYR A 34 -2.05 -1.38 11.02
N LEU A 35 -2.37 -1.22 9.75
CA LEU A 35 -1.46 -0.57 8.80
C LEU A 35 -1.53 0.94 9.06
N ASN A 36 -0.42 1.52 9.52
CA ASN A 36 -0.30 2.97 9.72
C ASN A 36 0.06 3.66 8.40
N VAL A 37 -0.64 4.74 8.08
CA VAL A 37 -0.38 5.57 6.90
C VAL A 37 -0.28 7.04 7.31
N TRP A 38 0.91 7.61 7.21
CA TRP A 38 1.16 9.02 7.49
C TRP A 38 1.15 9.82 6.21
N SER A 39 0.26 10.81 6.13
CA SER A 39 0.17 11.74 5.00
C SER A 39 0.81 13.08 5.38
N VAL A 40 1.86 13.48 4.67
CA VAL A 40 2.60 14.74 4.93
C VAL A 40 2.48 15.75 3.77
N SER A 41 2.82 17.02 4.04
CA SER A 41 2.75 18.10 3.06
C SER A 41 4.04 18.24 2.24
N ASP A 42 3.98 19.01 1.16
CA ASP A 42 4.95 18.99 0.04
C ASP A 42 6.19 19.88 0.22
N THR A 43 6.83 19.83 1.37
CA THR A 43 7.98 20.72 1.65
C THR A 43 9.24 19.91 1.92
N TYR A 44 10.22 20.09 1.02
CA TYR A 44 11.63 19.70 1.14
C TYR A 44 12.00 18.22 1.29
N LEU A 45 11.22 17.29 0.72
CA LEU A 45 11.70 15.91 0.53
C LEU A 45 12.66 15.72 -0.65
N ILE A 46 13.04 16.79 -1.36
CA ILE A 46 13.77 16.69 -2.63
C ILE A 46 15.13 15.98 -2.51
N PRO A 47 15.93 16.12 -1.43
CA PRO A 47 17.15 15.32 -1.29
C PRO A 47 16.90 13.87 -0.83
N TYR A 48 15.70 13.56 -0.31
CA TYR A 48 15.42 12.36 0.50
C TYR A 48 14.21 11.54 -0.01
N GLN A 49 13.82 11.67 -1.29
CA GLN A 49 12.66 10.94 -1.83
C GLN A 49 12.77 9.41 -1.67
N PHE A 50 13.99 8.88 -1.56
CA PHE A 50 14.26 7.46 -1.29
C PHE A 50 14.15 7.06 0.19
N GLU A 51 14.19 8.01 1.13
CA GLU A 51 14.20 7.75 2.58
C GLU A 51 12.81 7.49 3.18
N PHE A 52 11.75 7.71 2.40
CA PHE A 52 10.37 7.44 2.79
C PHE A 52 9.76 6.25 2.03
N MET A 53 10.61 5.40 1.45
CA MET A 53 10.17 4.08 1.00
C MET A 53 9.66 3.30 2.22
N PRO A 54 8.52 2.62 2.12
CA PRO A 54 8.08 1.71 3.18
C PRO A 54 9.18 0.69 3.46
N LEU A 55 9.42 0.43 4.74
CA LEU A 55 10.29 -0.66 5.16
C LEU A 55 9.70 -1.99 4.69
N LEU A 56 10.53 -2.87 4.16
CA LEU A 56 10.15 -4.27 3.97
C LEU A 56 9.93 -4.91 5.35
N PRO A 57 9.14 -6.00 5.46
CA PRO A 57 8.83 -6.60 6.75
C PRO A 57 10.05 -6.92 7.61
N VAL A 58 11.16 -7.38 7.03
CA VAL A 58 12.39 -7.69 7.79
C VAL A 58 13.00 -6.43 8.43
N GLU A 59 12.95 -5.30 7.73
CA GLU A 59 13.46 -4.02 8.23
C GLU A 59 12.50 -3.45 9.29
N ALA A 60 11.20 -3.54 9.03
CA ALA A 60 10.16 -3.12 9.96
C ALA A 60 10.19 -3.93 11.27
N ASP A 61 10.59 -5.20 11.23
CA ASP A 61 10.76 -6.03 12.43
C ASP A 61 11.89 -5.51 13.35
N SER A 62 12.90 -4.87 12.75
CA SER A 62 14.02 -4.27 13.49
C SER A 62 13.70 -2.86 14.00
N ILE A 63 12.76 -2.16 13.36
CA ILE A 63 12.39 -0.77 13.68
C ILE A 63 10.85 -0.61 13.63
N PRO A 64 10.12 -1.27 14.54
CA PRO A 64 8.66 -1.37 14.49
C PRO A 64 7.94 -0.02 14.57
N GLU A 65 8.56 0.99 15.19
CA GLU A 65 8.06 2.37 15.25
C GLU A 65 7.96 3.05 13.88
N ARG A 66 8.62 2.50 12.86
CA ARG A 66 8.58 2.95 11.47
C ARG A 66 7.74 2.05 10.56
N ASP A 67 7.12 1.01 11.11
CA ASP A 67 6.31 0.06 10.34
C ASP A 67 5.03 0.71 9.81
N GLY A 68 4.96 0.89 8.49
CA GLY A 68 3.83 1.49 7.79
C GLY A 68 4.26 2.24 6.54
N VAL A 69 3.43 3.20 6.12
CA VAL A 69 3.63 3.96 4.88
C VAL A 69 3.65 5.45 5.17
N VAL A 70 4.70 6.14 4.74
CA VAL A 70 4.73 7.60 4.68
C VAL A 70 4.49 8.03 3.23
N ILE A 71 3.51 8.89 3.00
CA ILE A 71 3.11 9.30 1.66
C ILE A 71 2.89 10.81 1.58
N LEU A 72 3.32 11.41 0.49
CA LEU A 72 2.98 12.79 0.18
C LEU A 72 1.48 12.89 -0.09
N SER A 73 0.82 13.84 0.54
CA SER A 73 -0.61 14.12 0.34
C SER A 73 -0.99 14.29 -1.15
N LYS A 74 -0.12 14.89 -1.98
CA LYS A 74 -0.32 15.00 -3.45
C LYS A 74 -0.27 13.67 -4.22
N LYS A 75 0.21 12.59 -3.59
CA LYS A 75 0.30 11.23 -4.14
C LYS A 75 -0.74 10.27 -3.52
N LEU A 76 -1.54 10.75 -2.56
CA LEU A 76 -2.56 9.96 -1.88
C LEU A 76 -3.94 10.15 -2.54
N GLY A 77 -4.34 9.17 -3.35
CA GLY A 77 -5.63 9.20 -4.06
C GLY A 77 -5.60 10.04 -5.34
N SER A 78 -6.76 10.57 -5.75
CA SER A 78 -6.94 11.27 -7.03
C SER A 78 -7.85 12.49 -6.96
N ILE A 79 -8.08 13.01 -5.75
CA ILE A 79 -8.97 14.16 -5.50
C ILE A 79 -8.20 15.29 -4.80
N GLY A 80 -8.75 16.52 -4.84
CA GLY A 80 -8.15 17.68 -4.19
C GLY A 80 -6.78 18.03 -4.79
N ILE A 81 -5.74 18.04 -3.95
CA ILE A 81 -4.36 18.32 -4.37
C ILE A 81 -3.65 17.11 -4.99
N ALA A 82 -4.27 15.93 -4.95
CA ALA A 82 -3.67 14.72 -5.50
C ALA A 82 -3.78 14.67 -7.03
N LYS A 83 -2.77 14.08 -7.68
CA LYS A 83 -2.75 13.91 -9.14
C LYS A 83 -3.17 12.50 -9.53
N SER A 84 -4.08 12.38 -10.49
CA SER A 84 -4.55 11.08 -11.01
C SER A 84 -3.41 10.18 -11.49
N MET A 85 -2.37 10.77 -12.11
CA MET A 85 -1.18 10.02 -12.59
C MET A 85 -0.37 9.37 -11.45
N THR A 86 -0.43 9.90 -10.24
CA THR A 86 0.29 9.35 -9.07
C THR A 86 -0.63 8.61 -8.11
N SER A 87 -1.90 8.41 -8.47
CA SER A 87 -2.94 7.85 -7.59
C SER A 87 -2.70 6.41 -7.15
N ARG A 88 -1.73 5.72 -7.75
CA ARG A 88 -1.32 4.34 -7.40
C ARG A 88 -0.10 4.26 -6.49
N THR A 89 0.44 5.39 -6.05
CA THR A 89 1.61 5.42 -5.14
C THR A 89 1.33 4.64 -3.85
N LEU A 90 0.15 4.81 -3.25
CA LEU A 90 -0.20 4.05 -2.05
C LEU A 90 -0.27 2.53 -2.33
N THR A 91 -0.80 2.12 -3.49
CA THR A 91 -0.85 0.70 -3.88
C THR A 91 0.56 0.11 -4.02
N HIS A 92 1.47 0.84 -4.66
CA HIS A 92 2.88 0.46 -4.80
C HIS A 92 3.55 0.31 -3.41
N TYR A 93 3.37 1.31 -2.53
CA TYR A 93 3.91 1.28 -1.17
C TYR A 93 3.34 0.16 -0.29
N ILE A 94 2.06 -0.16 -0.44
CA ILE A 94 1.46 -1.32 0.24
C ILE A 94 2.05 -2.62 -0.30
N GLY A 95 2.44 -2.69 -1.58
CA GLY A 95 3.20 -3.81 -2.11
C GLY A 95 4.50 -4.06 -1.32
N HIS A 96 5.30 -3.02 -1.09
CA HIS A 96 6.51 -3.12 -0.25
C HIS A 96 6.21 -3.53 1.19
N TYR A 97 5.20 -2.91 1.82
CA TYR A 97 4.74 -3.28 3.15
C TYR A 97 4.36 -4.78 3.25
N LEU A 98 3.89 -5.37 2.16
CA LEU A 98 3.51 -6.78 2.01
C LEU A 98 4.61 -7.63 1.32
N ASN A 99 5.87 -7.24 1.45
CA ASN A 99 7.05 -8.00 1.01
C ASN A 99 7.24 -8.11 -0.51
N LEU A 100 6.71 -7.18 -1.29
CA LEU A 100 7.09 -7.05 -2.69
C LEU A 100 8.29 -6.12 -2.82
N VAL A 101 9.15 -6.40 -3.78
CA VAL A 101 10.25 -5.51 -4.15
C VAL A 101 9.97 -4.98 -5.56
N HIS A 102 10.75 -4.00 -6.00
CA HIS A 102 10.63 -3.53 -7.37
C HIS A 102 10.94 -4.65 -8.36
N LEU A 103 10.35 -4.59 -9.57
CA LEU A 103 10.53 -5.62 -10.61
C LEU A 103 12.00 -5.86 -11.00
N TRP A 104 12.84 -4.84 -10.86
CA TRP A 104 14.28 -4.88 -11.13
C TRP A 104 15.12 -5.22 -9.87
N GLY A 105 14.47 -5.64 -8.79
CA GLY A 105 15.09 -6.00 -7.51
C GLY A 105 15.32 -4.83 -6.54
N ASN A 106 16.13 -5.08 -5.50
CA ASN A 106 16.38 -4.12 -4.39
C ASN A 106 17.34 -2.97 -4.74
N LYS A 107 17.46 -2.63 -6.02
CA LYS A 107 18.37 -1.56 -6.46
C LYS A 107 17.66 -0.21 -6.39
N ILE A 108 18.33 0.76 -5.77
CA ILE A 108 17.83 2.13 -5.58
C ILE A 108 18.05 2.97 -6.85
N PHE A 109 19.00 2.59 -7.70
CA PHE A 109 19.35 3.31 -8.93
C PHE A 109 19.41 2.37 -10.13
N ILE A 110 19.15 2.92 -11.32
CA ILE A 110 19.36 2.22 -12.59
C ILE A 110 20.86 2.21 -12.88
N ASP A 111 21.48 1.03 -12.79
CA ASP A 111 22.87 0.79 -13.21
C ASP A 111 22.96 0.21 -14.63
N GLY A 112 21.81 0.06 -15.32
CA GLY A 112 21.72 -0.50 -16.67
C GLY A 112 21.77 -2.03 -16.69
N THR A 113 21.74 -2.70 -15.54
CA THR A 113 21.70 -4.16 -15.46
C THR A 113 20.28 -4.69 -15.27
N CYS A 114 20.08 -5.93 -15.70
CA CYS A 114 18.86 -6.67 -15.50
C CYS A 114 18.76 -7.18 -14.07
N GLY A 115 17.58 -7.05 -13.47
CA GLY A 115 17.29 -7.51 -12.12
C GLY A 115 16.03 -8.36 -12.05
N ASP A 116 15.85 -8.98 -10.88
CA ASP A 116 14.77 -9.90 -10.58
C ASP A 116 14.16 -9.51 -9.22
N ASP A 117 12.84 -9.49 -9.13
CA ASP A 117 12.11 -9.34 -7.87
C ASP A 117 11.93 -10.69 -7.15
N GLY A 118 12.40 -11.78 -7.76
CA GLY A 118 12.35 -13.14 -7.27
C GLY A 118 10.96 -13.75 -7.37
N VAL A 119 10.03 -13.16 -8.13
CA VAL A 119 8.71 -13.73 -8.40
C VAL A 119 8.70 -14.35 -9.80
N ASN A 120 8.35 -15.63 -9.92
CA ASN A 120 8.53 -16.36 -11.18
C ASN A 120 7.66 -15.85 -12.35
N ASP A 121 6.53 -15.20 -12.07
CA ASP A 121 5.59 -14.71 -13.09
C ASP A 121 5.72 -13.19 -13.37
N THR A 122 6.80 -12.57 -12.89
CA THR A 122 7.27 -11.24 -13.29
C THR A 122 8.52 -11.42 -14.17
N PRO A 123 8.56 -10.81 -15.37
CA PRO A 123 9.74 -10.80 -16.21
C PRO A 123 10.93 -10.11 -15.54
N ILE A 124 12.13 -10.61 -15.83
CA ILE A 124 13.39 -9.91 -15.56
C ILE A 124 13.32 -8.53 -16.20
N THR A 125 13.61 -7.49 -15.40
CA THR A 125 13.35 -6.08 -15.78
C THR A 125 14.62 -5.23 -15.66
N LYS A 126 14.86 -4.35 -16.64
CA LYS A 126 15.99 -3.41 -16.67
C LYS A 126 15.62 -2.09 -15.97
N GLY A 127 15.80 -2.04 -14.66
CA GLY A 127 15.50 -0.82 -13.90
C GLY A 127 14.01 -0.46 -14.00
N PHE A 128 13.69 0.84 -14.06
CA PHE A 128 12.31 1.33 -14.08
C PHE A 128 12.02 2.21 -15.31
N ASN A 129 10.73 2.42 -15.58
CA ASN A 129 10.22 3.24 -16.67
C ASN A 129 9.25 4.31 -16.14
N TYR A 130 9.49 5.58 -16.47
CA TYR A 130 8.54 6.66 -16.18
C TYR A 130 7.43 6.82 -17.24
N ILE A 131 7.44 5.97 -18.26
CA ILE A 131 6.49 5.97 -19.38
C ILE A 131 5.73 4.65 -19.44
N CYS A 132 4.70 4.56 -20.31
CA CYS A 132 3.90 3.34 -20.51
C CYS A 132 4.07 2.72 -21.92
N PRO A 133 5.22 2.11 -22.23
CA PRO A 133 5.48 1.48 -23.52
C PRO A 133 4.86 0.08 -23.57
N LEU A 134 3.64 -0.05 -24.10
CA LEU A 134 2.90 -1.33 -24.12
C LEU A 134 3.13 -2.19 -25.37
N TYR A 135 3.57 -1.58 -26.48
CA TYR A 135 3.50 -2.22 -27.79
C TYR A 135 4.79 -2.16 -28.60
N ASP A 136 5.80 -1.43 -28.12
CA ASP A 136 7.10 -1.37 -28.78
C ASP A 136 8.07 -2.35 -28.12
N SER A 137 7.95 -3.63 -28.50
CA SER A 137 8.82 -4.70 -27.97
C SER A 137 10.32 -4.40 -28.11
N ALA A 138 10.75 -3.55 -29.06
CA ALA A 138 12.14 -3.16 -29.20
C ALA A 138 12.62 -2.16 -28.12
N SER A 139 11.72 -1.40 -27.49
CA SER A 139 12.04 -0.47 -26.40
C SER A 139 11.76 -1.03 -24.99
N VAL A 140 11.06 -2.16 -24.87
CA VAL A 140 10.72 -2.78 -23.56
C VAL A 140 11.20 -4.22 -23.36
N SER A 141 11.74 -4.88 -24.38
CA SER A 141 12.37 -6.20 -24.26
C SER A 141 13.87 -6.04 -23.97
N SER A 142 14.19 -5.34 -22.87
CA SER A 142 15.56 -4.95 -22.58
C SER A 142 16.40 -6.09 -21.97
N CYS A 143 15.77 -6.99 -21.21
CA CYS A 143 16.46 -8.08 -20.53
C CYS A 143 16.27 -9.46 -21.14
N THR A 144 15.06 -9.76 -21.61
CA THR A 144 14.74 -11.07 -22.20
C THR A 144 14.15 -10.88 -23.59
N PRO A 145 14.85 -11.28 -24.67
CA PRO A 145 14.37 -11.10 -26.04
C PRO A 145 12.98 -11.67 -26.27
N GLY A 146 12.07 -10.86 -26.83
CA GLY A 146 10.68 -11.24 -27.11
C GLY A 146 9.73 -11.16 -25.91
N VAL A 147 10.22 -10.82 -24.72
CA VAL A 147 9.41 -10.61 -23.52
C VAL A 147 9.32 -9.12 -23.22
N VAL A 148 8.09 -8.60 -23.14
CA VAL A 148 7.81 -7.23 -22.71
C VAL A 148 7.91 -7.18 -21.18
N GLU A 149 8.77 -6.31 -20.66
CA GLU A 149 8.87 -6.04 -19.21
C GLU A 149 7.52 -5.59 -18.64
N ASN A 150 7.30 -5.85 -17.36
CA ASN A 150 5.97 -5.72 -16.76
C ASN A 150 5.62 -4.25 -16.38
N VAL A 151 5.58 -3.38 -17.39
CA VAL A 151 5.35 -1.94 -17.25
C VAL A 151 3.98 -1.57 -16.69
N GLN A 152 3.04 -2.50 -16.60
CA GLN A 152 1.70 -2.28 -16.00
C GLN A 152 1.61 -2.76 -14.55
N ASN A 153 2.70 -3.28 -13.99
CA ASN A 153 2.74 -3.73 -12.60
C ASN A 153 2.69 -2.54 -11.64
N PHE A 154 2.07 -2.73 -10.47
CA PHE A 154 2.12 -1.71 -9.41
C PHE A 154 3.53 -1.56 -8.81
N MET A 155 4.42 -2.55 -8.90
CA MET A 155 5.81 -2.47 -8.45
C MET A 155 6.75 -1.80 -9.47
N GLU A 156 6.19 -1.22 -10.53
CA GLU A 156 6.89 -0.42 -11.53
C GLU A 156 6.59 1.08 -11.32
N TYR A 157 7.50 1.97 -11.71
CA TYR A 157 7.33 3.44 -11.62
C TYR A 157 6.55 4.06 -12.78
N SER A 158 6.01 3.23 -13.69
CA SER A 158 5.21 3.71 -14.81
C SER A 158 3.90 4.35 -14.33
N TYR A 159 3.41 5.33 -15.09
CA TYR A 159 2.14 5.99 -14.79
C TYR A 159 0.89 5.14 -15.13
N CYS A 160 1.07 3.94 -15.71
CA CYS A 160 -0.04 3.11 -16.21
C CYS A 160 -0.24 1.79 -15.47
N SER A 161 0.31 1.72 -14.25
CA SER A 161 0.17 0.60 -13.35
C SER A 161 -1.31 0.28 -13.06
N ARG A 162 -1.64 -1.01 -13.15
CA ARG A 162 -3.02 -1.51 -13.05
C ARG A 162 -3.14 -2.91 -12.44
N MET A 163 -2.03 -3.62 -12.20
CA MET A 163 -2.09 -5.01 -11.74
C MET A 163 -0.91 -5.44 -10.85
N PHE A 164 -1.12 -6.54 -10.14
CA PHE A 164 -0.07 -7.39 -9.58
C PHE A 164 -0.06 -8.72 -10.32
N ALA A 165 1.10 -9.38 -10.39
CA ALA A 165 1.20 -10.75 -10.87
C ALA A 165 0.62 -11.75 -9.84
N HIS A 166 0.27 -12.97 -10.27
CA HIS A 166 -0.30 -13.97 -9.36
C HIS A 166 0.72 -14.41 -8.30
N GLY A 167 1.99 -14.56 -8.67
CA GLY A 167 3.07 -14.87 -7.74
C GLY A 167 3.30 -13.75 -6.72
N GLN A 168 3.15 -12.48 -7.12
CA GLN A 168 3.20 -11.34 -6.20
C GLN A 168 2.04 -11.39 -5.20
N VAL A 169 0.83 -11.70 -5.67
CA VAL A 169 -0.34 -11.89 -4.79
C VAL A 169 -0.08 -13.03 -3.79
N GLN A 170 0.52 -14.14 -4.23
CA GLN A 170 0.87 -15.24 -3.34
C GLN A 170 1.90 -14.80 -2.30
N ARG A 171 2.96 -14.11 -2.70
CA ARG A 171 3.98 -13.58 -1.78
C ARG A 171 3.38 -12.64 -0.73
N MET A 172 2.45 -11.76 -1.12
CA MET A 172 1.75 -10.89 -0.16
C MET A 172 0.90 -11.69 0.83
N LYS A 173 0.23 -12.77 0.38
CA LYS A 173 -0.52 -13.67 1.26
C LYS A 173 0.40 -14.41 2.23
N ASP A 174 1.54 -14.89 1.76
CA ASP A 174 2.54 -15.57 2.60
C ASP A 174 3.13 -14.61 3.63
N CYS A 175 3.40 -13.35 3.24
CA CYS A 175 3.79 -12.28 4.15
C CYS A 175 2.77 -12.12 5.28
N LEU A 176 1.47 -12.08 4.96
CA LEU A 176 0.38 -12.01 5.93
C LEU A 176 0.23 -13.27 6.81
N GLN A 177 0.96 -14.35 6.56
CA GLN A 177 1.04 -15.52 7.45
C GLN A 177 2.35 -15.56 8.26
N SER A 178 3.29 -14.68 7.96
CA SER A 178 4.60 -14.61 8.63
C SER A 178 4.52 -13.87 9.96
N SER A 179 5.31 -14.31 10.94
CA SER A 179 5.48 -13.57 12.21
C SER A 179 6.38 -12.34 12.07
N VAL A 180 7.14 -12.21 10.98
CA VAL A 180 8.01 -11.07 10.71
C VAL A 180 7.17 -9.79 10.67
N ALA A 181 7.57 -8.76 11.42
CA ALA A 181 6.84 -7.51 11.62
C ALA A 181 5.36 -7.74 12.00
N ASN A 182 5.08 -8.82 12.74
CA ASN A 182 3.75 -9.20 13.20
C ASN A 182 2.69 -9.29 12.09
N ARG A 183 3.07 -9.55 10.83
CA ARG A 183 2.14 -9.56 9.70
C ARG A 183 1.02 -10.59 9.85
N ASN A 184 1.31 -11.73 10.49
CA ASN A 184 0.31 -12.73 10.84
C ASN A 184 -0.76 -12.21 11.81
N GLN A 185 -0.47 -11.20 12.63
CA GLN A 185 -1.45 -10.59 13.53
C GLN A 185 -2.46 -9.72 12.76
N LEU A 186 -2.06 -9.13 11.64
CA LEU A 186 -2.96 -8.34 10.77
C LEU A 186 -4.03 -9.22 10.11
N ALA A 187 -3.65 -10.45 9.73
CA ALA A 187 -4.55 -11.41 9.09
C ALA A 187 -5.53 -12.09 10.07
N LEU A 188 -5.23 -12.05 11.38
CA LEU A 188 -6.09 -12.63 12.43
C LEU A 188 -7.33 -11.78 12.74
N PHE A 189 -7.38 -10.55 12.23
CA PHE A 189 -8.58 -9.73 12.31
C PHE A 189 -9.55 -10.12 11.20
N LYS A 190 -10.64 -10.80 11.58
CA LYS A 190 -11.83 -10.98 10.75
C LYS A 190 -12.22 -9.61 10.16
N VAL A 191 -12.24 -9.50 8.84
CA VAL A 191 -12.55 -8.25 8.14
C VAL A 191 -13.96 -7.77 8.50
N THR A 192 -14.03 -6.49 8.83
CA THR A 192 -15.19 -5.64 8.56
C THR A 192 -14.75 -4.62 7.51
N SER A 193 -15.07 -4.87 6.25
CA SER A 193 -15.11 -3.82 5.23
C SER A 193 -16.50 -3.85 4.63
N ILE A 194 -17.12 -2.67 4.57
CA ILE A 194 -18.39 -2.46 3.90
C ILE A 194 -18.08 -1.83 2.57
N LYS A 195 -18.53 -2.48 1.50
CA LYS A 195 -18.51 -1.90 0.17
C LYS A 195 -19.63 -0.87 0.12
N ASN A 196 -19.28 0.42 0.27
CA ASN A 196 -20.24 1.50 0.11
C ASN A 196 -20.54 1.64 -1.39
N THR A 197 -21.57 0.95 -1.87
CA THR A 197 -22.09 1.13 -3.23
C THR A 197 -23.27 2.08 -3.17
N ALA A 198 -22.99 3.32 -3.59
CA ALA A 198 -23.91 4.38 -3.99
C ALA A 198 -24.73 5.08 -2.88
N ASN A 199 -24.65 6.42 -2.96
CA ASN A 199 -25.34 7.46 -2.21
C ASN A 199 -24.75 7.79 -0.82
N ASP A 200 -24.77 9.09 -0.49
CA ASP A 200 -24.21 9.77 0.68
C ASP A 200 -24.75 9.27 2.05
N VAL A 201 -24.67 7.97 2.30
CA VAL A 201 -24.97 7.37 3.59
C VAL A 201 -23.67 7.35 4.37
N ALA A 202 -23.54 8.27 5.32
CA ALA A 202 -22.49 8.24 6.33
C ALA A 202 -22.76 7.05 7.27
N LEU A 203 -22.38 5.86 6.80
CA LEU A 203 -22.52 4.61 7.54
C LEU A 203 -21.38 4.47 8.55
N TRP A 204 -21.73 4.46 9.83
CA TRP A 204 -20.81 4.29 10.93
C TRP A 204 -20.85 2.87 11.43
N VAL A 205 -19.70 2.18 11.41
CA VAL A 205 -19.61 0.78 11.79
C VAL A 205 -18.52 0.56 12.82
N ALA A 206 -18.89 0.04 13.99
CA ALA A 206 -18.00 -0.12 15.14
C ALA A 206 -18.39 -1.33 16.02
N PRO A 207 -17.45 -1.90 16.79
CA PRO A 207 -16.02 -1.63 16.75
C PRO A 207 -15.37 -2.24 15.49
N ASN A 208 -14.29 -1.63 15.01
CA ASN A 208 -13.45 -2.23 13.99
C ASN A 208 -12.00 -2.27 14.51
N PRO A 209 -11.43 -3.45 14.83
CA PRO A 209 -11.99 -4.80 14.64
C PRO A 209 -13.07 -5.20 15.67
N PHE A 210 -13.91 -6.20 15.35
CA PHE A 210 -14.94 -6.77 16.23
C PHE A 210 -14.73 -8.27 16.46
N LYS A 211 -15.33 -8.82 17.53
CA LYS A 211 -15.29 -10.26 17.86
C LYS A 211 -16.65 -10.94 17.71
N ASP A 212 -17.69 -10.34 18.26
CA ASP A 212 -19.01 -10.98 18.41
C ASP A 212 -20.16 -10.19 17.79
N LYS A 213 -20.11 -8.85 17.87
CA LYS A 213 -21.15 -7.95 17.35
C LYS A 213 -20.51 -6.76 16.67
N VAL A 214 -21.18 -6.29 15.63
CA VAL A 214 -20.87 -5.01 14.98
C VAL A 214 -22.13 -4.15 15.04
N HIS A 215 -21.94 -2.88 15.36
CA HIS A 215 -22.98 -1.86 15.35
C HIS A 215 -22.85 -1.07 14.07
N ALA A 216 -23.92 -0.99 13.29
CA ALA A 216 -24.02 -0.10 12.14
C ALA A 216 -25.06 0.98 12.43
N SER A 217 -24.72 2.24 12.18
CA SER A 217 -25.63 3.39 12.31
C SER A 217 -25.48 4.35 11.13
N GLY A 218 -26.47 5.22 10.94
CA GLY A 218 -26.53 6.14 9.79
C GLY A 218 -27.31 5.59 8.59
N LEU A 219 -27.94 4.41 8.71
CA LEU A 219 -28.91 3.92 7.73
C LEU A 219 -30.19 4.76 7.77
N GLN A 220 -30.71 5.12 6.60
CA GLN A 220 -32.05 5.70 6.49
C GLN A 220 -33.11 4.60 6.72
N GLU A 221 -34.38 4.97 6.80
CA GLU A 221 -35.46 3.99 6.91
C GLU A 221 -35.54 3.17 5.61
N GLY A 222 -35.49 1.84 5.72
CA GLY A 222 -35.47 0.95 4.56
C GLY A 222 -35.14 -0.50 4.90
N ILE A 223 -35.18 -1.34 3.87
CA ILE A 223 -34.79 -2.75 3.95
C ILE A 223 -33.37 -2.89 3.42
N TYR A 224 -32.49 -3.45 4.23
CA TYR A 224 -31.09 -3.65 3.90
C TYR A 224 -30.73 -5.13 3.95
N SER A 225 -29.75 -5.53 3.14
CA SER A 225 -29.05 -6.81 3.29
C SER A 225 -27.60 -6.54 3.65
N ALA A 226 -27.02 -7.41 4.48
CA ALA A 226 -25.63 -7.34 4.88
C ALA A 226 -24.95 -8.67 4.55
N GLU A 227 -23.76 -8.59 3.98
CA GLU A 227 -22.89 -9.74 3.72
C GLU A 227 -21.56 -9.50 4.41
N VAL A 228 -21.03 -10.55 5.06
CA VAL A 228 -19.73 -10.50 5.72
C VAL A 228 -18.76 -11.37 4.93
N PHE A 229 -17.58 -10.84 4.66
CA PHE A 229 -16.52 -11.56 3.96
C PHE A 229 -15.27 -11.63 4.84
N ASN A 230 -14.48 -12.68 4.69
CA ASN A 230 -13.17 -12.78 5.32
C ASN A 230 -12.09 -12.01 4.54
N VAL A 231 -10.86 -11.95 5.09
CA VAL A 231 -9.69 -11.27 4.49
C VAL A 231 -9.35 -11.72 3.07
N VAL A 232 -9.77 -12.93 2.66
CA VAL A 232 -9.51 -13.49 1.33
C VAL A 232 -10.72 -13.38 0.39
N GLY A 233 -11.77 -12.66 0.78
CA GLY A 233 -12.96 -12.43 -0.04
C GLY A 233 -13.96 -13.58 -0.08
N GLN A 234 -13.85 -14.56 0.82
CA GLN A 234 -14.87 -15.62 0.98
C GLN A 234 -15.99 -15.12 1.90
N LYS A 235 -17.23 -15.39 1.52
CA LYS A 235 -18.42 -15.09 2.33
C LYS A 235 -18.40 -15.93 3.62
N LEU A 236 -18.60 -15.29 4.77
CA LEU A 236 -18.73 -15.92 6.09
C LEU A 236 -20.17 -16.37 6.36
#